data_AF-A0A6C0JWL4-F1
#
_entry.id   AF-A0A6C0JWL4-F1
#
_cell.length_a   1.000
_cell.length_b   1.000
_cell.length_c   1.000
_cell.angle_alpha   90.00
_cell.angle_beta   90.00
_cell.angle_gamma   90.00
#
_symmetry.space_group_name_H-M   'P 1'
#
loop_
_entity.id
_entity.type
_entity.pdbx_description
1 polymer ?
#
loop_
_entity_poly.entity_id
_entity_poly.type
_entity_poly.pdbx_seq_one_letter_code
_entity_poly.pdbx_strand_id
1 'polypeptide(L)'
;MQYTRVTSSTLPKPIESRKVTLVWGNDGWCYIPQLSIRRKFTESLYYKEDWLGVIAMPEYIEEIEWTKYPNGMWKENNEVFSLGKQS
;
A
#
# COMPACT_ATOMS: atom_id res chain seq x y z
N MET A 1 2.12 -4.51 -10.61
CA MET A 1 1.46 -5.69 -10.01
C MET A 1 0.06 -5.29 -9.56
N GLN A 2 -0.96 -6.12 -9.78
CA GLN A 2 -2.36 -5.84 -9.40
C GLN A 2 -2.63 -6.34 -7.97
N TYR A 3 -3.46 -5.62 -7.21
CA TYR A 3 -3.76 -5.95 -5.82
C TYR A 3 -5.25 -5.83 -5.55
N THR A 4 -5.77 -6.69 -4.65
CA THR A 4 -7.18 -6.76 -4.28
C THR A 4 -7.33 -6.58 -2.78
N ARG A 5 -8.37 -5.83 -2.37
CA ARG A 5 -8.79 -5.78 -0.97
C ARG A 5 -9.36 -7.14 -0.58
N VAL A 6 -8.92 -7.68 0.55
CA VAL A 6 -9.33 -9.00 1.05
C VAL A 6 -10.13 -8.83 2.34
N THR A 7 -11.30 -9.45 2.39
CA THR A 7 -12.06 -9.63 3.63
C THR A 7 -11.66 -10.96 4.29
N SER A 8 -10.40 -11.09 4.71
CA SER A 8 -9.96 -12.31 5.40
C SER A 8 -10.22 -12.17 6.91
N SER A 9 -10.87 -13.18 7.50
CA SER A 9 -11.14 -13.24 8.94
C SER A 9 -9.95 -13.72 9.77
N THR A 10 -8.95 -14.35 9.13
CA THR A 10 -7.77 -14.89 9.84
C THR A 10 -6.49 -14.46 9.13
N LEU A 11 -5.72 -13.59 9.79
CA LEU A 11 -4.40 -13.15 9.32
C LEU A 11 -3.31 -13.99 10.01
N PRO A 12 -2.29 -14.45 9.28
CA PRO A 12 -1.16 -15.16 9.88
C PRO A 12 -0.37 -14.22 10.80
N LYS A 13 0.60 -14.75 11.55
CA LYS A 13 1.50 -13.93 12.36
C LYS A 13 2.22 -12.91 11.45
N PRO A 14 2.19 -11.61 11.78
CA PRO A 14 2.88 -10.60 10.99
C PRO A 14 4.39 -10.83 11.02
N ILE A 15 5.04 -10.62 9.88
CA ILE A 15 6.50 -10.66 9.76
C ILE A 15 7.12 -9.28 10.03
N GLU A 16 6.34 -8.22 9.85
CA GLU A 16 6.78 -6.85 9.99
C GLU A 16 5.59 -5.95 10.32
N SER A 17 5.75 -5.00 11.25
CA SER A 17 4.82 -3.89 11.44
C SER A 17 5.62 -2.62 11.67
N ARG A 18 5.21 -1.52 11.04
CA ARG A 18 5.83 -0.20 11.22
C ARG A 18 4.84 0.91 10.94
N LYS A 19 5.03 2.05 11.58
CA LYS A 19 4.35 3.29 11.20
C LYS A 19 4.94 3.81 9.89
N VAL A 20 4.08 4.13 8.93
CA VAL A 20 4.49 4.71 7.65
C VAL A 20 3.67 5.96 7.36
N THR A 21 4.22 6.83 6.53
CA THR A 21 3.55 8.03 6.06
C THR A 21 3.06 7.77 4.65
N LEU A 22 1.76 7.93 4.43
CA LEU A 22 1.18 7.97 3.10
C LEU A 22 1.08 9.43 2.68
N VAL A 23 1.66 9.74 1.52
CA VAL A 23 1.60 11.08 0.94
C VAL A 23 0.82 11.00 -0.37
N TRP A 24 -0.37 11.58 -0.38
CA TRP A 24 -1.24 11.64 -1.55
C TRP A 24 -0.85 12.84 -2.40
N GLY A 25 -0.38 12.57 -3.61
CA GLY A 25 -0.08 13.59 -4.61
C GLY A 25 -1.29 13.89 -5.49
N ASN A 26 -1.32 15.10 -6.05
CA ASN A 26 -2.34 15.53 -7.00
C ASN A 26 -2.22 14.85 -8.39
N ASP A 27 -1.15 14.07 -8.61
CA ASP A 27 -0.91 13.25 -9.80
C ASP A 27 -1.65 11.88 -9.75
N GLY A 28 -2.39 11.66 -8.66
CA GLY A 28 -3.13 10.44 -8.38
C GLY A 28 -2.24 9.31 -7.84
N TRP A 29 -1.00 9.57 -7.46
CA TRP A 29 -0.15 8.62 -6.76
C TRP A 29 -0.17 8.86 -5.25
N CYS A 30 -0.12 7.76 -4.50
CA CYS A 30 0.16 7.74 -3.08
C CYS A 30 1.59 7.21 -2.89
N TYR A 31 2.41 7.96 -2.16
CA TYR A 31 3.81 7.68 -1.93
C TYR A 31 4.02 7.16 -0.51
N ILE A 32 4.85 6.13 -0.35
CA ILE A 32 5.22 5.56 0.96
C ILE A 32 6.75 5.58 1.09
N PRO A 33 7.35 6.71 1.52
CA PRO A 33 8.79 6.89 1.49
C PRO A 33 9.58 5.86 2.29
N GLN A 34 9.06 5.44 3.45
CA GLN A 34 9.73 4.45 4.32
C GLN A 34 9.83 3.06 3.70
N LEU A 35 9.03 2.80 2.67
CA LEU A 35 9.02 1.54 1.93
C LEU A 35 9.63 1.71 0.52
N SER A 36 10.03 2.92 0.13
CA SER A 36 10.51 3.26 -1.21
C SER A 36 9.56 2.79 -2.33
N ILE A 37 8.27 3.01 -2.15
CA ILE A 37 7.23 2.64 -3.13
C ILE A 37 6.25 3.79 -3.39
N ARG A 38 5.64 3.76 -4.58
CA ARG A 38 4.44 4.52 -4.90
C ARG A 38 3.34 3.60 -5.38
N ARG A 39 2.09 4.02 -5.20
CA ARG A 39 0.91 3.28 -5.62
C ARG A 39 -0.17 4.18 -6.20
N LYS A 40 -1.01 3.63 -7.07
CA LYS A 40 -2.15 4.34 -7.66
C LYS A 40 -3.35 3.43 -7.71
N PHE A 41 -4.49 3.95 -7.29
CA PHE A 41 -5.77 3.25 -7.31
C PHE A 41 -6.61 3.82 -8.45
N THR A 42 -7.20 2.94 -9.24
CA THR A 42 -8.24 3.26 -10.22
C THR A 42 -9.48 2.42 -9.88
N GLU A 43 -10.59 2.65 -10.58
CA GLU A 43 -11.86 1.92 -10.34
C GLU A 43 -11.70 0.39 -10.40
N SER A 44 -10.76 -0.12 -11.20
CA SER A 44 -10.56 -1.57 -11.41
C SER A 44 -9.13 -2.05 -11.17
N LEU A 45 -8.14 -1.14 -11.11
CA LEU A 45 -6.72 -1.50 -11.07
C LEU A 45 -5.99 -0.79 -9.93
N TYR A 46 -5.18 -1.57 -9.23
CA TYR A 46 -4.19 -1.09 -8.27
C TYR A 46 -2.81 -1.22 -8.91
N TYR A 47 -2.04 -0.13 -8.92
CA TYR A 47 -0.64 -0.11 -9.35
C TYR A 47 0.27 0.07 -8.13
N LYS A 48 1.39 -0.66 -8.12
CA LYS A 48 2.48 -0.51 -7.15
C LYS A 48 3.81 -0.57 -7.88
N GLU A 49 4.68 0.38 -7.59
CA GLU A 49 6.00 0.49 -8.19
C GLU A 49 7.02 0.92 -7.14
N ASP A 50 8.27 0.51 -7.32
CA ASP A 50 9.38 1.08 -6.55
C ASP A 50 9.54 2.56 -6.90
N TRP A 51 9.89 3.35 -5.89
CA TRP A 51 10.01 4.80 -6.02
C TRP A 51 11.13 5.33 -5.13
N LEU A 52 12.03 6.08 -5.74
CA LEU A 52 13.20 6.71 -5.10
C LEU A 52 13.27 8.21 -5.43
N GLY A 53 12.14 8.81 -5.80
CA GLY A 53 12.07 10.15 -6.37
C GLY A 53 11.70 11.25 -5.38
N VAL A 54 11.37 12.42 -5.93
CA VAL A 54 10.79 13.56 -5.20
C VAL A 54 9.26 13.47 -5.30
N ILE A 55 8.57 13.78 -4.20
CA ILE A 55 7.10 13.78 -4.17
C ILE A 55 6.63 15.00 -4.96
N ALA A 56 5.93 14.77 -6.07
CA ALA A 56 5.30 15.84 -6.82
C ALA A 56 4.07 16.32 -6.04
N MET A 57 4.16 17.53 -5.46
CA MET A 57 3.02 18.27 -4.90
C MET A 57 2.13 17.47 -3.92
N PRO A 58 2.59 17.28 -2.66
CA PRO A 58 1.79 16.61 -1.65
C PRO A 58 0.50 17.40 -1.37
N GLU A 59 -0.65 16.74 -1.46
CA GLU A 59 -1.98 17.31 -1.21
C GLU A 59 -2.48 16.91 0.18
N TYR A 60 -2.36 15.63 0.52
CA TYR A 60 -2.79 15.08 1.80
C TYR A 60 -1.75 14.12 2.37
N ILE A 61 -1.54 14.18 3.68
CA ILE A 61 -0.58 13.34 4.41
C ILE A 61 -1.33 12.63 5.52
N GLU A 62 -1.16 11.32 5.61
CA GLU A 62 -1.68 10.51 6.70
C GLU A 62 -0.59 9.57 7.24
N GLU A 63 -0.68 9.26 8.53
CA GLU A 63 0.15 8.24 9.17
C GLU A 63 -0.69 7.01 9.47
N ILE A 64 -0.18 5.84 9.06
CA ILE A 64 -0.88 4.58 9.25
C ILE A 64 0.04 3.53 9.88
N GLU A 65 -0.56 2.54 10.53
CA GLU A 65 0.15 1.30 10.82
C GLU A 65 0.11 0.41 9.59
N TRP A 66 1.30 0.05 9.10
CA TRP A 66 1.49 -0.86 7.98
C TRP A 66 2.08 -2.17 8.48
N THR A 67 1.43 -3.28 8.14
CA THR A 67 1.80 -4.61 8.61
C THR A 67 1.93 -5.58 7.45
N LYS A 68 3.09 -6.25 7.32
CA LYS A 68 3.34 -7.27 6.30
C LYS A 68 3.09 -8.67 6.84
N TYR A 69 2.53 -9.52 5.97
CA TYR A 69 2.30 -10.94 6.24
C TYR A 69 3.13 -11.82 5.29
N PRO A 70 3.45 -13.06 5.69
CA PRO A 70 4.32 -13.97 4.94
C PRO A 70 3.76 -14.41 3.57
N ASN A 71 2.45 -14.34 3.37
CA ASN A 71 1.78 -14.75 2.14
C ASN A 71 1.64 -13.63 1.09
N GLY A 72 2.46 -12.58 1.18
CA GLY A 72 2.41 -11.44 0.26
C GLY A 72 1.21 -10.51 0.49
N MET A 73 0.48 -10.68 1.59
CA MET A 73 -0.53 -9.72 2.04
C MET A 73 0.11 -8.63 2.89
N TRP A 74 -0.54 -7.47 2.94
CA TRP A 74 -0.26 -6.48 3.95
C TRP A 74 -1.57 -5.85 4.43
N LYS A 75 -1.52 -5.23 5.61
CA LYS A 75 -2.62 -4.52 6.24
C LYS A 75 -2.24 -3.06 6.44
N GLU A 76 -3.20 -2.19 6.21
CA GLU A 76 -3.13 -0.75 6.43
C GLU A 76 -4.33 -0.36 7.27
N ASN A 77 -4.09 0.12 8.48
CA ASN A 77 -5.16 0.38 9.45
C ASN A 77 -6.08 -0.84 9.62
N ASN A 78 -7.31 -0.82 9.09
CA ASN A 78 -8.28 -1.92 9.18
C ASN A 78 -8.51 -2.66 7.86
N GLU A 79 -7.74 -2.33 6.82
CA GLU A 79 -7.89 -2.91 5.48
C GLU A 79 -6.74 -3.84 5.15
N VAL A 80 -7.06 -4.97 4.51
CA VAL A 80 -6.08 -5.99 4.11
C VAL A 80 -6.02 -6.04 2.60
N PHE A 81 -4.82 -6.10 2.04
CA PHE A 81 -4.54 -6.16 0.62
C PHE A 81 -3.70 -7.39 0.30
N SER A 82 -3.95 -8.02 -0.85
CA SER A 82 -3.16 -9.13 -1.39
C SER A 82 -2.79 -8.88 -2.85
N LEU A 83 -1.69 -9.50 -3.31
CA LEU A 83 -1.40 -9.59 -4.75
C LEU A 83 -2.55 -10.32 -5.44
N GLY A 84 -3.20 -9.65 -6.40
CA GLY A 84 -4.14 -10.27 -7.31
C GLY A 84 -3.36 -11.20 -8.24
N LYS A 85 -3.79 -12.47 -8.32
CA LYS A 85 -3.31 -13.36 -9.39
C LYS A 85 -3.90 -12.85 -10.71
N GLN A 86 -3.04 -12.50 -11.67
CA GLN A 86 -3.46 -12.45 -13.06
C GLN A 86 -3.99 -13.85 -13.40
N SER A 87 -5.29 -13.93 -13.70
CA SER A 87 -5.91 -15.14 -14.28
C SER A 87 -5.76 -15.09 -15.78
#